data_AF-A0A091GUG8-F1
#
_entry.id   AF-A0A091GUG8-F1
#
_cell.length_a   1.000
_cell.length_b   1.000
_cell.length_c   1.000
_cell.angle_alpha   90.00
_cell.angle_beta   90.00
_cell.angle_gamma   90.00
#
_symmetry.space_group_name_H-M   'P 1'
#
loop_
_entity.id
_entity.type
_entity.pdbx_description
1 polymer ?
#
loop_
_entity_poly.entity_id
_entity_poly.type
_entity_poly.pdbx_seq_one_letter_code
_entity_poly.pdbx_strand_id
1 'polypeptide(L)'
;QGSYLAHTQGKKHQTNLARRAAKEAKEAPAQPAPEKVKVEVKKFVKIGRPGYKVTKQRDPETGQQSLLFQIDYPEIAESIMPRHRFMSAYEQRIEPPDRRWQYLLLAAPGSLLLQVPSREIDKAEGKFWTHWNRETKQ
;
A
#
# COMPACT_ATOMS: atom_id res chain seq x y z
N GLN A 1 -24.37 24.06 -19.53
CA GLN A 1 -23.19 23.49 -18.84
C GLN A 1 -21.84 23.77 -19.51
N GLY A 2 -21.77 24.38 -20.71
CA GLY A 2 -20.49 24.63 -21.42
C GLY A 2 -19.62 25.81 -20.93
N SER A 3 -20.15 26.70 -20.08
CA SER A 3 -19.42 27.89 -19.62
C SER A 3 -18.26 27.56 -18.65
N TYR A 4 -18.39 26.51 -17.84
CA TYR A 4 -17.37 26.13 -16.85
C TYR A 4 -16.10 25.56 -17.49
N LEU A 5 -16.23 24.74 -18.53
CA LEU A 5 -15.11 24.16 -19.28
C LEU A 5 -14.32 25.23 -20.06
N ALA A 6 -15.02 26.21 -20.64
CA ALA A 6 -14.36 27.33 -21.32
C ALA A 6 -13.59 28.22 -20.33
N HIS A 7 -14.10 28.38 -19.11
CA HIS A 7 -13.48 29.22 -18.08
C HIS A 7 -12.19 28.60 -17.51
N THR A 8 -12.13 27.29 -17.30
CA THR A 8 -10.92 26.61 -16.79
C THR A 8 -9.82 26.45 -17.85
N GLN A 9 -10.20 26.37 -19.13
CA GLN A 9 -9.25 26.35 -20.25
C GLN A 9 -8.79 27.75 -20.67
N GLY A 10 -9.40 28.81 -20.13
CA GLY A 10 -9.06 30.19 -20.44
C GLY A 10 -7.69 30.62 -19.91
N LYS A 11 -7.00 31.48 -20.67
CA LYS A 11 -5.66 32.04 -20.36
C LYS A 11 -5.59 32.73 -18.97
N LYS A 12 -6.72 33.25 -18.48
CA LYS A 12 -6.87 33.86 -17.15
C LYS A 12 -6.82 32.83 -16.01
N HIS A 13 -7.39 31.64 -16.20
CA HIS A 13 -7.31 30.56 -15.21
C HIS A 13 -5.88 30.01 -15.13
N GLN A 14 -5.23 29.81 -16.28
CA GLN A 14 -3.83 29.36 -16.36
C GLN A 14 -2.86 30.34 -15.69
N THR A 15 -3.04 31.65 -15.93
CA THR A 15 -2.20 32.68 -15.29
C THR A 15 -2.44 32.78 -13.77
N ASN A 16 -3.67 32.58 -13.31
CA ASN A 16 -3.96 32.54 -11.87
C ASN A 16 -3.42 31.28 -11.19
N LEU A 17 -3.44 30.12 -11.86
CA LEU A 17 -2.76 28.91 -11.40
C LEU A 17 -1.26 29.11 -11.26
N ALA A 18 -0.61 29.71 -12.27
CA ALA A 18 0.82 30.01 -12.22
C ALA A 18 1.18 30.99 -11.09
N ARG A 19 0.35 32.02 -10.85
CA ARG A 19 0.54 32.95 -9.71
C ARG A 19 0.33 32.26 -8.37
N ARG A 20 -0.64 31.35 -8.24
CA ARG A 20 -0.84 30.55 -7.02
C ARG A 20 0.36 29.65 -6.76
N ALA A 21 0.85 28.93 -7.78
CA ALA A 21 2.04 28.08 -7.65
C ALA A 21 3.29 28.87 -7.25
N ALA A 22 3.49 30.07 -7.81
CA ALA A 22 4.61 30.94 -7.45
C ALA A 22 4.49 31.52 -6.03
N LYS A 23 3.26 31.79 -5.57
CA LYS A 23 3.00 32.25 -4.20
C LYS A 23 3.22 31.11 -3.19
N GLU A 24 2.69 29.92 -3.46
CA GLU A 24 2.92 28.71 -2.64
C GLU A 24 4.40 28.32 -2.60
N ALA A 25 5.15 28.47 -3.69
CA ALA A 25 6.59 28.23 -3.70
C ALA A 25 7.40 29.26 -2.88
N LYS A 26 6.88 30.48 -2.71
CA LYS A 26 7.50 31.54 -1.88
C LYS A 26 7.08 31.47 -0.41
N GLU A 27 5.87 31.02 -0.13
CA GLU A 27 5.31 30.87 1.23
C GLU A 27 5.64 29.51 1.86
N ALA A 28 6.06 28.53 1.05
CA ALA A 28 6.65 27.30 1.56
C ALA A 28 7.88 27.67 2.39
N PRO A 29 7.94 27.28 3.68
CA PRO A 29 9.14 27.47 4.47
C PRO A 29 10.29 26.85 3.69
N ALA A 30 11.39 27.60 3.54
CA ALA A 30 12.67 27.06 3.09
C ALA A 30 13.18 26.10 4.17
N GLN A 31 12.51 24.96 4.30
CA GLN A 31 13.14 23.79 4.86
C GLN A 31 14.34 23.52 3.95
N PRO A 32 15.55 23.34 4.49
CA PRO A 32 16.63 22.78 3.69
C PRO A 32 16.02 21.58 2.99
N ALA A 33 16.02 21.59 1.66
CA ALA A 33 15.39 20.55 0.87
C ALA A 33 15.78 19.24 1.53
N PRO A 34 14.84 18.43 2.05
CA PRO A 34 15.21 17.15 2.61
C PRO A 34 15.99 16.52 1.49
N GLU A 35 17.28 16.28 1.75
CA GLU A 35 18.17 15.63 0.81
C GLU A 35 17.34 14.47 0.32
N LYS A 36 16.96 14.52 -0.96
CA LYS A 36 16.10 13.48 -1.52
C LYS A 36 16.96 12.26 -1.33
N VAL A 37 16.70 11.52 -0.26
CA VAL A 37 17.25 10.20 -0.05
C VAL A 37 16.75 9.54 -1.31
N LYS A 38 17.65 9.44 -2.29
CA LYS A 38 17.47 8.61 -3.44
C LYS A 38 17.42 7.25 -2.78
N VAL A 39 16.22 6.86 -2.37
CA VAL A 39 15.91 5.47 -2.15
C VAL A 39 16.15 4.92 -3.54
N GLU A 40 17.37 4.44 -3.77
CA GLU A 40 17.68 3.59 -4.89
C GLU A 40 16.71 2.44 -4.75
N VAL A 41 15.61 2.53 -5.49
CA VAL A 41 14.68 1.44 -5.64
C VAL A 41 15.51 0.35 -6.30
N LYS A 42 16.05 -0.56 -5.47
CA LYS A 42 16.82 -1.71 -5.93
C LYS A 42 16.02 -2.35 -7.05
N LYS A 43 16.60 -2.40 -8.24
CA LYS A 43 15.96 -2.99 -9.43
C LYS A 43 15.77 -4.48 -9.15
N PHE A 44 14.56 -4.88 -8.82
CA PHE A 44 14.20 -6.28 -8.73
C PHE A 44 14.07 -6.87 -10.14
N VAL A 45 14.63 -8.06 -10.33
CA VAL A 45 14.26 -8.92 -11.46
C VAL A 45 12.80 -9.35 -11.22
N LYS A 46 11.92 -9.13 -12.19
CA LYS A 46 10.50 -9.50 -12.10
C LYS A 46 10.37 -11.02 -12.26
N ILE A 47 10.42 -11.74 -11.15
CA ILE A 47 10.36 -13.21 -11.12
C ILE A 47 8.97 -13.61 -10.61
N GLY A 48 8.05 -13.91 -11.54
CA GLY A 48 6.74 -14.52 -11.26
C GLY A 48 5.84 -13.78 -10.25
N ARG A 49 4.66 -14.38 -9.97
CA ARG A 49 3.89 -14.04 -8.77
C ARG A 49 4.44 -14.92 -7.63
N PRO A 50 4.79 -14.37 -6.45
CA PRO A 50 5.22 -15.20 -5.33
C PRO A 50 4.16 -16.26 -5.02
N GLY A 51 4.59 -17.47 -4.70
CA GLY A 51 3.71 -18.51 -4.20
C GLY A 51 3.08 -18.03 -2.89
N TYR A 52 1.76 -18.13 -2.77
CA TYR A 52 1.09 -17.82 -1.51
C TYR A 52 0.07 -18.92 -1.18
N LYS A 53 -0.03 -19.23 0.11
CA LYS A 53 -1.02 -20.14 0.67
C LYS A 53 -1.84 -19.40 1.72
N VAL A 54 -3.16 -19.54 1.63
CA VAL A 54 -4.10 -18.97 2.60
C VAL A 54 -4.79 -20.11 3.31
N THR A 55 -4.64 -20.17 4.63
CA THR A 55 -5.30 -21.18 5.47
C THR A 55 -6.34 -20.49 6.33
N LYS A 56 -7.60 -20.94 6.23
CA LYS A 56 -8.67 -20.52 7.14
C LYS A 56 -8.60 -21.41 8.37
N GLN A 57 -8.48 -20.80 9.54
CA GLN A 57 -8.39 -21.48 10.81
C GLN A 57 -9.55 -21.05 11.71
N ARG A 58 -9.87 -21.91 12.67
CA ARG A 58 -10.85 -21.62 13.72
C ARG A 58 -10.23 -22.04 15.04
N ASP A 59 -10.18 -21.11 15.97
CA ASP A 59 -9.79 -21.39 17.35
C ASP A 59 -10.83 -22.34 17.97
N PRO A 60 -10.43 -23.53 18.47
CA PRO A 60 -11.35 -24.48 19.07
C PRO A 60 -11.96 -24.01 20.40
N GLU A 61 -11.29 -23.12 21.15
CA GLU A 61 -11.76 -22.67 22.45
C GLU A 61 -12.71 -21.48 22.32
N THR A 62 -12.31 -20.46 21.56
CA THR A 62 -13.09 -19.22 21.39
C THR A 62 -14.06 -19.29 20.22
N GLY A 63 -13.87 -20.24 19.30
CA GLY A 63 -14.61 -20.33 18.05
C GLY A 63 -14.25 -19.23 17.03
N GLN A 64 -13.28 -18.36 17.34
CA GLN A 64 -12.87 -17.23 16.50
C GLN A 64 -12.26 -17.73 15.18
N GLN A 65 -12.61 -17.10 14.07
CA GLN A 65 -12.04 -17.41 12.76
C GLN A 65 -10.75 -16.60 12.53
N SER A 66 -9.70 -17.25 12.05
CA SER A 66 -8.45 -16.60 11.67
C SER A 66 -8.00 -16.97 10.26
N LEU A 67 -7.15 -16.14 9.68
CA LEU A 67 -6.56 -16.33 8.36
C LEU A 67 -5.05 -16.33 8.50
N LEU A 68 -4.41 -17.43 8.10
CA LEU A 68 -2.97 -17.54 8.00
C LEU A 68 -2.56 -17.35 6.55
N PHE A 69 -1.71 -16.36 6.31
CA PHE A 69 -1.12 -16.08 5.01
C PHE A 69 0.35 -16.49 5.04
N GLN A 70 0.73 -17.43 4.18
CA GLN A 70 2.11 -17.86 3.97
C GLN A 70 2.52 -17.40 2.58
N ILE A 71 3.62 -16.65 2.46
CA ILE A 71 4.06 -16.08 1.19
C ILE A 71 5.53 -16.40 1.00
N ASP A 72 5.86 -17.08 -0.10
CA ASP A 72 7.24 -17.43 -0.42
C ASP A 72 7.89 -16.31 -1.23
N TYR A 73 9.03 -15.82 -0.76
CA TYR A 73 9.85 -14.83 -1.46
C TYR A 73 11.23 -15.42 -1.82
N PRO A 74 11.32 -16.37 -2.74
CA PRO A 74 12.59 -17.07 -3.06
C PRO A 74 13.73 -16.11 -3.46
N GLU A 75 13.36 -14.99 -4.08
CA GLU A 75 14.26 -14.02 -4.71
C GLU A 75 14.44 -12.74 -3.88
N ILE A 76 13.96 -12.69 -2.64
CA ILE A 76 14.18 -11.52 -1.78
C ILE A 76 15.67 -11.38 -1.44
N ALA A 77 16.16 -10.16 -1.50
CA ALA A 77 17.50 -9.81 -1.03
C ALA A 77 17.56 -9.89 0.50
N GLU A 78 18.66 -10.39 1.05
CA GLU A 78 18.82 -10.63 2.50
C GLU A 78 18.65 -9.37 3.37
N SER A 79 18.86 -8.18 2.80
CA SER A 79 18.68 -6.91 3.49
C SER A 79 17.23 -6.43 3.60
N ILE A 80 16.28 -7.13 2.98
CA ILE A 80 14.88 -6.68 2.86
C ILE A 80 13.99 -7.59 3.69
N MET A 81 13.20 -6.97 4.58
CA MET A 81 12.16 -7.65 5.33
C MET A 81 10.80 -7.27 4.76
N PRO A 82 9.90 -8.25 4.54
CA PRO A 82 8.53 -7.97 4.15
C PRO A 82 7.79 -7.13 5.19
N ARG A 83 7.01 -6.17 4.71
CA ARG A 83 6.09 -5.37 5.50
C ARG A 83 4.68 -5.64 5.05
N HIS A 84 3.72 -5.45 5.95
CA HIS A 84 2.32 -5.61 5.64
C HIS A 84 1.51 -4.44 6.20
N ARG A 85 0.39 -4.12 5.56
CA ARG A 85 -0.64 -3.24 6.12
C ARG A 85 -2.01 -3.65 5.61
N PHE A 86 -3.04 -3.40 6.40
CA PHE A 86 -4.41 -3.44 5.91
C PHE A 86 -4.75 -2.11 5.26
N MET A 87 -5.46 -2.20 4.14
CA MET A 87 -5.81 -1.10 3.26
C MET A 87 -7.30 -1.17 2.98
N SER A 88 -7.99 -0.03 3.01
CA SER A 88 -9.41 0.00 2.68
C SER A 88 -9.64 -0.15 1.17
N ALA A 89 -10.83 -0.60 0.77
CA ALA A 89 -11.17 -0.72 -0.65
C ALA A 89 -11.16 0.62 -1.41
N TYR A 90 -11.25 1.75 -0.72
CA TYR A 90 -11.23 3.09 -1.32
C TYR A 90 -9.83 3.59 -1.69
N GLU A 91 -8.77 2.97 -1.17
CA GLU A 91 -7.38 3.38 -1.45
C GLU A 91 -6.86 2.84 -2.79
N GLN A 92 -7.45 1.76 -3.31
CA GLN A 92 -7.05 1.16 -4.58
C GLN A 92 -7.76 1.81 -5.77
N ARG A 93 -7.13 1.79 -6.95
CA ARG A 93 -7.62 2.44 -8.18
C ARG A 93 -7.90 1.47 -9.34
N ILE A 94 -7.75 0.16 -9.10
CA ILE A 94 -7.82 -0.85 -10.15
C ILE A 94 -9.28 -1.28 -10.35
N GLU A 95 -9.97 -1.63 -9.27
CA GLU A 95 -11.36 -2.05 -9.30
C GLU A 95 -12.26 -1.04 -8.57
N PRO A 96 -13.57 -1.01 -8.86
CA PRO A 96 -14.52 -0.23 -8.10
C PRO A 96 -14.44 -0.57 -6.60
N PRO A 97 -14.47 0.43 -5.70
CA PRO A 97 -14.36 0.19 -4.27
C PRO A 97 -15.61 -0.52 -3.73
N ASP A 98 -15.43 -1.70 -3.13
CA ASP A 98 -16.46 -2.45 -2.40
C ASP A 98 -16.12 -2.51 -0.90
N ARG A 99 -17.00 -1.95 -0.06
CA ARG A 99 -16.83 -1.87 1.41
C ARG A 99 -16.88 -3.23 2.11
N ARG A 100 -17.43 -4.26 1.45
CA ARG A 100 -17.46 -5.64 1.98
C ARG A 100 -16.06 -6.24 2.08
N TRP A 101 -15.09 -5.64 1.40
CA TRP A 101 -13.72 -6.10 1.34
C TRP A 101 -12.75 -5.07 1.90
N GLN A 102 -11.68 -5.59 2.48
CA GLN A 102 -10.45 -4.88 2.79
C GLN A 102 -9.30 -5.61 2.08
N TYR A 103 -8.15 -4.98 1.98
CA TYR A 103 -7.00 -5.55 1.29
C TYR A 103 -5.81 -5.65 2.24
N LEU A 104 -5.22 -6.82 2.34
CA LEU A 104 -3.91 -7.01 2.95
C LEU A 104 -2.85 -6.68 1.89
N LEU A 105 -2.17 -5.56 2.06
CA LEU A 105 -1.02 -5.16 1.25
C LEU A 105 0.24 -5.73 1.88
N LEU A 106 0.99 -6.50 1.10
CA LEU A 106 2.33 -7.00 1.43
C LEU A 106 3.34 -6.28 0.53
N ALA A 107 4.37 -5.70 1.13
CA ALA A 107 5.41 -4.95 0.46
C ALA A 107 6.78 -5.53 0.81
N ALA A 108 7.46 -6.06 -0.19
CA ALA A 108 8.83 -6.55 -0.08
C ALA A 108 9.64 -6.13 -1.33
N PRO A 109 9.94 -6.99 -2.34
CA PRO A 109 10.50 -6.51 -3.60
C PRO A 109 9.46 -5.84 -4.51
N GLY A 110 8.18 -6.17 -4.30
CA GLY A 110 7.04 -5.56 -4.97
C GLY A 110 5.83 -5.53 -4.02
N SER A 111 4.70 -5.07 -4.54
CA SER A 111 3.44 -4.99 -3.82
C SER A 111 2.51 -6.13 -4.22
N LEU A 112 2.08 -6.93 -3.24
CA LEU A 112 1.02 -7.94 -3.37
C LEU A 112 -0.21 -7.48 -2.59
N LEU A 113 -1.38 -7.52 -3.21
CA LEU A 113 -2.66 -7.22 -2.58
C LEU A 113 -3.49 -8.50 -2.48
N LEU A 114 -3.93 -8.85 -1.28
CA LEU A 114 -4.84 -9.97 -1.02
C LEU A 114 -6.17 -9.42 -0.53
N GLN A 115 -7.26 -9.82 -1.18
CA GLN A 115 -8.61 -9.44 -0.78
C GLN A 115 -9.04 -10.24 0.46
N VAL A 116 -9.53 -9.54 1.49
CA VAL A 116 -9.94 -10.12 2.77
C VAL A 116 -11.31 -9.55 3.13
N PRO A 117 -12.25 -10.35 3.71
CA PRO A 117 -13.52 -9.82 4.17
C PRO A 117 -13.31 -8.65 5.14
N SER A 118 -14.10 -7.59 5.00
CA SER A 118 -14.08 -6.40 5.86
C SER A 118 -14.74 -6.71 7.20
N ARG A 119 -14.00 -7.44 8.05
CA ARG A 119 -14.33 -7.73 9.44
C ARG A 119 -13.27 -7.10 10.33
N GLU A 120 -13.65 -6.79 11.55
CA GLU A 120 -12.71 -6.30 12.55
C GLU A 120 -11.60 -7.32 12.80
N ILE A 121 -10.36 -6.86 12.83
CA ILE A 121 -9.18 -7.69 13.03
C ILE A 121 -8.74 -7.48 14.47
N ASP A 122 -8.73 -8.58 15.22
CA ASP A 122 -8.25 -8.60 16.59
C ASP A 122 -6.72 -8.48 16.60
N LYS A 123 -6.21 -7.34 17.06
CA LYS A 123 -4.77 -7.02 17.14
C LYS A 123 -4.18 -7.27 18.52
N ALA A 124 -4.89 -8.00 19.40
CA ALA A 124 -4.35 -8.40 20.68
C ALA A 124 -3.11 -9.28 20.51
N GLU A 125 -2.21 -9.21 21.49
CA GLU A 125 -0.99 -10.02 21.55
C GLU A 125 -1.33 -11.52 21.46
N GLY A 126 -0.63 -12.25 20.59
CA GLY A 126 -0.87 -13.68 20.33
C GLY A 126 -1.93 -13.99 19.27
N LYS A 127 -2.86 -13.08 18.98
CA LYS A 127 -3.89 -13.27 17.93
C LYS A 127 -3.47 -12.72 16.58
N PHE A 128 -2.83 -11.55 16.59
CA PHE A 128 -2.22 -10.97 15.41
C PHE A 128 -0.70 -11.11 15.51
N TRP A 129 -0.11 -11.86 14.60
CA TRP A 129 1.33 -12.08 14.58
C TRP A 129 1.86 -12.14 13.16
N THR A 130 3.15 -11.84 13.04
CA THR A 130 3.91 -12.01 11.81
C THR A 130 5.25 -12.61 12.14
N HIS A 131 5.69 -13.54 11.30
CA HIS A 131 6.99 -14.18 11.42
C HIS A 131 7.68 -14.11 10.06
N TRP A 132 8.99 -13.89 10.07
CA TRP A 132 9.82 -13.90 8.87
C TRP A 132 10.94 -14.92 9.07
N ASN A 133 10.84 -16.04 8.34
CA ASN A 133 11.87 -17.05 8.30
C ASN A 133 12.89 -16.68 7.21
N ARG A 134 14.09 -16.26 7.64
CA ARG A 134 15.17 -15.85 6.72
C ARG A 134 15.78 -17.02 5.94
N GLU A 135 15.74 -18.23 6.49
CA GLU A 135 16.35 -19.42 5.88
C GLU A 135 15.50 -19.92 4.72
N THR A 136 14.19 -20.04 4.94
CA THR A 136 13.23 -20.49 3.92
C THR A 136 12.67 -19.35 3.07
N LYS A 137 12.94 -18.09 3.46
CA LYS A 137 12.40 -16.86 2.84
C LYS A 137 10.86 -16.85 2.79
N GLN A 138 10.23 -17.17 3.92
CA GLN A 138 8.76 -17.24 4.10
C GLN A 138 8.29 -16.39 5.28
#